data_AF-A0A7C5DBX4-F1
#
_entry.id   AF-A0A7C5DBX4-F1
#
_cell.length_a   1.000
_cell.length_b   1.000
_cell.length_c   1.000
_cell.angle_alpha   90.00
_cell.angle_beta   90.00
_cell.angle_gamma   90.00
#
_symmetry.space_group_name_H-M   'P 1'
#
loop_
_entity.id
_entity.type
_entity.pdbx_description
1 polymer ?
#
loop_
_entity_poly.entity_id
_entity_poly.type
_entity_poly.pdbx_seq_one_letter_code
_entity_poly.pdbx_strand_id
1 'polypeptide(L)'
;MLDIYTGNRLETLVSAFGDIVADSPLASPFEREWIVVQSWGMQRWLSMQLAARFGVWAGAEYPFPNALVQRLFEWLGLSEQADSERFSKESISWSLMRLLPDLLERDSFAPLRAYLDGDRDGLKLFQLCGRIGDTFDQYTLFRPDLLAAWEAGGDDVAQDWQPELWLALVAESTGKHRG
;
A
#
# COMPACT_ATOMS: atom_id res chain seq x y z
N MET A 1 -25.28 -2.89 6.10
CA MET A 1 -25.97 -2.18 5.01
C MET A 1 -24.95 -1.26 4.36
N LEU A 2 -24.93 -1.15 3.03
CA LEU A 2 -24.02 -0.25 2.31
C LEU A 2 -24.88 0.79 1.60
N ASP A 3 -24.78 2.04 2.04
CA ASP A 3 -25.54 3.16 1.49
C ASP A 3 -24.67 3.96 0.51
N ILE A 4 -25.19 4.21 -0.69
CA ILE A 4 -24.47 4.92 -1.75
C ILE A 4 -25.16 6.26 -2.00
N TYR A 5 -24.45 7.34 -1.70
CA TYR A 5 -24.87 8.71 -1.97
C TYR A 5 -24.17 9.23 -3.23
N THR A 6 -24.95 9.70 -4.21
CA THR A 6 -24.40 10.27 -5.45
C THR A 6 -24.73 11.77 -5.52
N GLY A 7 -23.78 12.55 -6.02
CA GLY A 7 -23.90 14.01 -6.11
C GLY A 7 -22.94 14.58 -7.13
N ASN A 8 -23.31 15.70 -7.74
CA ASN A 8 -22.49 16.42 -8.71
C ASN A 8 -21.67 17.57 -8.10
N ARG A 9 -21.84 17.81 -6.79
CA ARG A 9 -21.10 18.78 -5.99
C ARG A 9 -20.68 18.14 -4.68
N LEU A 10 -19.42 18.29 -4.34
CA LEU A 10 -18.86 17.70 -3.14
C LEU A 10 -19.44 18.33 -1.88
N GLU A 11 -19.76 19.63 -1.92
CA GLU A 11 -20.39 20.37 -0.83
C GLU A 11 -21.74 19.77 -0.44
N THR A 12 -22.52 19.30 -1.41
CA THR A 12 -23.80 18.63 -1.15
C THR A 12 -23.58 17.30 -0.44
N LEU A 13 -22.59 16.52 -0.87
CA LEU A 13 -22.24 15.24 -0.24
C LEU A 13 -21.73 15.45 1.18
N VAL A 14 -20.93 16.49 1.43
CA VAL A 14 -20.46 16.83 2.78
C VAL A 14 -21.58 17.31 3.67
N SER A 15 -22.53 18.08 3.14
CA SER A 15 -23.71 18.48 3.90
C SER A 15 -24.50 17.24 4.34
N ALA A 16 -24.79 16.33 3.41
CA ALA A 16 -25.49 15.09 3.72
C ALA A 16 -24.72 14.21 4.72
N PHE A 17 -23.40 14.12 4.57
CA PHE A 17 -22.55 13.43 5.55
C PHE A 17 -22.62 14.08 6.94
N GLY A 18 -22.59 15.42 7.00
CA GLY A 18 -22.78 16.15 8.25
C GLY A 18 -24.17 15.95 8.87
N ASP A 19 -25.21 15.76 8.07
CA ASP A 19 -26.54 15.41 8.57
C ASP A 19 -26.51 14.03 9.25
N ILE A 20 -25.90 13.02 8.60
CA ILE A 20 -25.76 11.66 9.13
C ILE A 20 -25.01 11.66 10.48
N VAL A 21 -23.88 12.37 10.56
CA VAL A 21 -23.09 12.45 11.79
C VAL A 21 -23.88 13.15 12.92
N ALA A 22 -24.67 14.17 12.59
CA ALA A 22 -25.49 14.88 13.57
C ALA A 22 -26.64 14.01 14.10
N ASP A 23 -27.27 13.24 13.21
CA ASP A 23 -28.45 12.42 13.53
C ASP A 23 -28.09 11.13 14.27
N SER A 24 -26.86 10.63 14.11
CA SER A 24 -26.38 9.40 14.74
C SER A 24 -24.97 9.58 15.32
N PRO A 25 -24.84 10.34 16.43
CA PRO A 25 -23.54 10.53 17.07
C PRO A 25 -23.00 9.22 17.64
N LEU A 26 -21.67 9.09 17.65
CA LEU A 26 -20.98 7.96 18.28
C LEU A 26 -21.33 7.86 19.77
N ALA A 27 -21.25 6.63 20.30
CA ALA A 27 -21.67 6.34 21.68
C ALA A 27 -20.73 6.96 22.72
N SER A 28 -19.46 7.18 22.36
CA SER A 28 -18.42 7.72 23.24
C SER A 28 -17.68 8.88 22.58
N PRO A 29 -17.31 9.94 23.33
CA PRO A 29 -16.53 11.06 22.81
C PRO A 29 -15.07 10.69 22.45
N PHE A 30 -14.62 9.49 22.83
CA PHE A 30 -13.29 8.98 22.47
C PHE A 30 -13.32 8.01 21.28
N GLU A 31 -14.51 7.63 20.82
CA GLU A 31 -14.65 6.94 19.55
C GLU A 31 -14.36 7.92 18.42
N ARG A 32 -13.74 7.40 17.36
CA ARG A 32 -13.28 8.21 16.24
C ARG A 32 -14.21 7.97 15.07
N GLU A 33 -14.57 9.04 14.37
CA GLU A 33 -15.23 8.94 13.06
C GLU A 33 -14.20 8.52 12.01
N TRP A 34 -14.51 7.51 11.20
CA TRP A 34 -13.60 7.01 10.16
C TRP A 34 -14.04 7.49 8.80
N ILE A 35 -13.23 8.35 8.19
CA ILE A 35 -13.56 8.99 6.91
C ILE A 35 -12.46 8.66 5.90
N VAL A 36 -12.74 7.70 5.02
CA VAL A 36 -11.78 7.27 4.00
C VAL A 36 -11.63 8.36 2.94
N VAL A 37 -10.40 8.79 2.68
CA VAL A 37 -10.08 9.86 1.72
C VAL A 37 -9.02 9.43 0.73
N GLN A 38 -8.96 10.09 -0.42
CA GLN A 38 -7.98 9.79 -1.48
C GLN A 38 -6.78 10.74 -1.49
N SER A 39 -6.81 11.80 -0.68
CA SER A 39 -5.70 12.75 -0.59
C SER A 39 -5.74 13.56 0.70
N TRP A 40 -4.58 14.07 1.10
CA TRP A 40 -4.44 15.01 2.21
C TRP A 40 -5.23 16.31 2.00
N GLY A 41 -5.36 16.75 0.74
CA GLY A 41 -6.17 17.92 0.39
C GLY A 41 -7.65 17.69 0.71
N MET A 42 -8.17 16.51 0.37
CA MET A 42 -9.54 16.11 0.68
C MET A 42 -9.78 16.05 2.19
N GLN A 43 -8.87 15.42 2.94
CA GLN A 43 -8.93 15.41 4.41
C GLN A 43 -9.05 16.82 4.96
N ARG A 44 -8.11 17.71 4.60
CA ARG A 44 -8.07 19.06 5.14
C ARG A 44 -9.34 19.84 4.80
N TRP A 45 -9.80 19.73 3.57
CA TRP A 45 -11.01 20.40 3.13
C TRP A 45 -12.24 19.88 3.89
N LEU A 46 -12.41 18.57 4.03
CA LEU A 46 -13.49 17.95 4.81
C LEU A 46 -13.47 18.40 6.27
N SER A 47 -12.31 18.35 6.94
CA SER A 47 -12.20 18.79 8.33
C SER A 47 -12.58 20.25 8.50
N MET A 48 -12.23 21.13 7.54
CA MET A 48 -12.62 22.53 7.58
C MET A 48 -14.13 22.73 7.36
N GLN A 49 -14.74 22.01 6.42
CA GLN A 49 -16.19 22.09 6.18
C GLN A 49 -16.98 21.60 7.40
N LEU A 50 -16.57 20.48 8.00
CA LEU A 50 -17.21 19.93 9.18
C LEU A 50 -17.00 20.82 10.41
N ALA A 51 -15.80 21.38 10.60
CA ALA A 51 -15.54 22.34 11.66
C ALA A 51 -16.37 23.61 11.51
N ALA A 52 -16.53 24.13 10.29
CA ALA A 52 -17.38 25.30 10.03
C ALA A 52 -18.86 25.03 10.38
N ARG A 53 -19.32 23.80 10.18
CA ARG A 53 -20.69 23.37 10.49
C ARG A 53 -20.91 23.09 11.98
N PHE A 54 -20.01 22.35 12.62
CA PHE A 54 -20.14 21.90 14.01
C PHE A 54 -19.46 22.82 15.04
N GLY A 55 -18.76 23.86 14.59
CA GLY A 55 -17.91 24.73 15.40
C GLY A 55 -16.53 24.13 15.68
N VAL A 56 -16.47 22.83 16.00
CA VAL A 56 -15.23 22.06 16.16
C VAL A 56 -15.38 20.72 15.47
N TRP A 57 -14.35 20.30 14.73
CA TRP A 57 -14.23 18.95 14.20
C TRP A 57 -12.89 18.36 14.59
N ALA A 58 -12.91 17.36 15.46
CA ALA A 58 -11.72 16.75 16.05
C ALA A 58 -11.93 15.26 16.30
N GLY A 59 -10.85 14.51 16.49
CA GLY A 59 -10.90 13.09 16.83
C GLY A 59 -11.15 12.13 15.65
N ALA A 60 -11.58 12.63 14.49
CA ALA A 60 -11.76 11.81 13.28
C ALA A 60 -10.43 11.23 12.74
N GLU A 61 -10.48 10.03 12.20
CA GLU A 61 -9.40 9.41 11.43
C GLU A 61 -9.68 9.47 9.93
N TYR A 62 -8.62 9.69 9.16
CA TYR A 62 -8.68 9.83 7.71
C TYR A 62 -7.78 8.82 7.00
N PRO A 63 -8.08 7.51 7.08
CA PRO A 63 -7.28 6.50 6.40
C PRO A 63 -7.41 6.64 4.87
N PHE A 64 -6.32 6.34 4.17
CA PHE A 64 -6.37 6.05 2.74
C PHE A 64 -6.95 4.66 2.49
N PRO A 65 -7.43 4.35 1.27
CA PRO A 65 -8.09 3.08 0.98
C PRO A 65 -7.27 1.85 1.39
N ASN A 66 -5.97 1.84 1.09
CA ASN A 66 -5.10 0.71 1.46
C ASN A 66 -4.99 0.54 2.98
N ALA A 67 -4.87 1.65 3.72
CA ALA A 67 -4.80 1.60 5.17
C ALA A 67 -6.12 1.09 5.80
N LEU A 68 -7.27 1.42 5.21
CA LEU A 68 -8.56 0.88 5.63
C LEU A 68 -8.60 -0.64 5.42
N VAL A 69 -8.23 -1.11 4.22
CA VAL A 69 -8.26 -2.54 3.87
C VAL A 69 -7.38 -3.35 4.82
N GLN A 70 -6.16 -2.88 5.08
CA GLN A 70 -5.24 -3.55 6.03
C GLN A 70 -5.85 -3.64 7.43
N ARG A 71 -6.42 -2.55 7.94
CA ARG A 71 -7.09 -2.57 9.26
C ARG A 71 -8.32 -3.46 9.31
N LEU A 72 -9.07 -3.57 8.22
CA LEU A 72 -10.19 -4.52 8.13
C LEU A 72 -9.69 -5.96 8.20
N PHE A 73 -8.58 -6.28 7.53
CA PHE A 73 -7.96 -7.61 7.66
C PHE A 73 -7.47 -7.88 9.08
N GLU A 74 -6.82 -6.92 9.72
CA GLU A 74 -6.42 -7.01 11.13
C GLU A 74 -7.62 -7.26 12.05
N TRP A 75 -8.69 -6.48 11.89
CA TRP A 75 -9.89 -6.60 12.71
C TRP A 75 -10.64 -7.92 12.53
N LEU A 76 -10.65 -8.44 11.30
CA LEU A 76 -11.23 -9.74 10.98
C LEU A 76 -10.33 -10.93 11.36
N GLY A 77 -9.12 -10.68 11.87
CA GLY A 77 -8.15 -11.73 12.17
C GLY A 77 -7.62 -12.44 10.92
N LEU A 78 -7.70 -11.78 9.76
CA LEU A 78 -7.22 -12.27 8.47
C LEU A 78 -5.79 -11.79 8.17
N SER A 79 -5.26 -10.86 8.96
CA SER A 79 -3.85 -10.51 8.89
C SER A 79 -3.03 -11.61 9.56
N GLU A 80 -2.31 -12.42 8.78
CA GLU A 80 -1.12 -13.06 9.33
C GLU A 80 -0.14 -11.91 9.64
N GLN A 81 -0.07 -11.48 10.91
CA GLN A 81 0.74 -10.34 11.36
C GLN A 81 2.21 -10.42 10.95
N ALA A 82 2.68 -11.62 10.59
CA ALA A 82 4.01 -11.83 10.05
C ALA A 82 4.19 -11.27 8.63
N ASP A 83 3.15 -11.22 7.80
CA ASP A 83 3.29 -10.89 6.38
C ASP A 83 3.15 -9.38 6.08
N SER A 84 2.31 -8.64 6.81
CA SER A 84 2.14 -7.19 6.56
C SER A 84 3.41 -6.38 6.85
N GLU A 85 4.20 -6.76 7.87
CA GLU A 85 5.49 -6.12 8.17
C GLU A 85 6.60 -6.57 7.20
N ARG A 86 6.56 -7.83 6.74
CA ARG A 86 7.51 -8.39 5.77
C ARG A 86 7.37 -7.80 4.38
N PHE A 87 6.14 -7.44 3.98
CA PHE A 87 5.83 -6.84 2.70
C PHE A 87 5.57 -5.32 2.77
N SER A 88 5.92 -4.66 3.88
CA SER A 88 5.92 -3.20 3.89
C SER A 88 6.87 -2.66 2.81
N LYS A 89 6.51 -1.52 2.20
CA LYS A 89 7.32 -0.86 1.15
C LYS A 89 8.78 -0.72 1.57
N GLU A 90 9.01 -0.30 2.80
CA GLU A 90 10.34 -0.12 3.38
C GLU A 90 11.07 -1.45 3.48
N SER A 91 10.44 -2.49 4.03
CA SER A 91 11.02 -3.84 4.13
C SER A 91 11.38 -4.42 2.76
N ILE A 92 10.47 -4.33 1.78
CA ILE A 92 10.71 -4.80 0.42
C ILE A 92 11.88 -4.06 -0.21
N SER A 93 11.93 -2.73 -0.07
CA SER A 93 13.02 -1.92 -0.64
C SER A 93 14.39 -2.35 -0.11
N TRP A 94 14.51 -2.60 1.20
CA TRP A 94 15.75 -3.09 1.82
C TRP A 94 16.09 -4.53 1.41
N SER A 95 15.11 -5.42 1.35
CA SER A 95 15.30 -6.79 0.85
C SER A 95 15.79 -6.79 -0.59
N LEU A 96 15.20 -5.95 -1.45
CA LEU A 96 15.63 -5.80 -2.83
C LEU A 96 17.05 -5.25 -2.95
N MET A 97 17.45 -4.29 -2.11
CA MET A 97 18.83 -3.80 -2.11
C MET A 97 19.84 -4.88 -1.74
N ARG A 98 19.44 -5.87 -0.94
CA ARG A 98 20.28 -7.01 -0.58
C ARG A 98 20.32 -8.07 -1.68
N LEU A 99 19.19 -8.33 -2.33
CA LEU A 99 19.04 -9.39 -3.34
C LEU A 99 19.55 -8.97 -4.73
N LEU A 100 19.22 -7.76 -5.15
CA LEU A 100 19.43 -7.30 -6.52
C LEU A 100 20.90 -7.38 -6.96
N PRO A 101 21.91 -6.98 -6.15
CA PRO A 101 23.31 -7.04 -6.57
C PRO A 101 23.77 -8.44 -7.02
N ASP A 102 23.32 -9.50 -6.35
CA ASP A 102 23.69 -10.88 -6.67
C ASP A 102 22.98 -11.39 -7.94
N LEU A 103 21.83 -10.79 -8.28
CA LEU A 103 21.03 -11.15 -9.46
C LEU A 103 21.45 -10.40 -10.73
N LEU A 104 22.15 -9.27 -10.58
CA LEU A 104 22.59 -8.44 -11.72
C LEU A 104 23.50 -9.17 -12.71
N GLU A 105 24.18 -10.24 -12.30
CA GLU A 105 25.03 -11.05 -13.19
C GLU A 105 24.21 -11.90 -14.19
N ARG A 106 22.92 -12.13 -13.94
CA ARG A 106 22.05 -12.91 -14.82
C ARG A 106 21.64 -12.12 -16.06
N ASP A 107 21.41 -12.81 -17.17
CA ASP A 107 21.10 -12.17 -18.46
C ASP A 107 19.76 -11.43 -18.45
N SER A 108 18.76 -11.94 -17.74
CA SER A 108 17.45 -11.31 -17.53
C SER A 108 17.56 -9.92 -16.89
N PHE A 109 18.59 -9.67 -16.07
CA PHE A 109 18.84 -8.40 -15.38
C PHE A 109 19.71 -7.42 -16.17
N ALA A 110 20.06 -7.72 -17.43
CA ALA A 110 20.87 -6.83 -18.27
C ALA A 110 20.37 -5.37 -18.32
N PRO A 111 19.05 -5.07 -18.40
CA PRO A 111 18.56 -3.69 -18.35
C PRO A 111 18.85 -2.98 -17.03
N LEU A 112 18.74 -3.68 -15.90
CA LEU A 112 19.01 -3.14 -14.56
C LEU A 112 20.50 -2.92 -14.36
N ARG A 113 21.32 -3.89 -14.80
CA ARG A 113 22.78 -3.79 -14.79
C ARG A 113 23.26 -2.58 -15.59
N ALA A 114 22.69 -2.34 -16.78
CA ALA A 114 23.00 -1.17 -17.59
C ALA A 114 22.56 0.15 -16.92
N TYR A 115 21.41 0.17 -16.25
CA TYR A 115 20.93 1.37 -15.53
C TYR A 115 21.80 1.74 -14.32
N LEU A 116 22.23 0.71 -13.58
CA LEU A 116 23.08 0.84 -12.40
C LEU A 116 24.57 1.07 -12.73
N ASP A 117 24.93 1.09 -14.02
CA ASP A 117 26.30 1.41 -14.41
C ASP A 117 26.73 2.79 -13.88
N GLY A 118 27.93 2.85 -13.33
CA GLY A 118 28.50 4.02 -12.69
C GLY A 118 27.86 4.45 -11.35
N ASP A 119 27.02 3.64 -10.72
CA ASP A 119 26.44 3.93 -9.38
C ASP A 119 27.49 3.75 -8.27
N ARG A 120 28.24 4.82 -7.96
CA ARG A 120 29.36 4.76 -6.99
C ARG A 120 28.91 4.90 -5.54
N ASP A 121 27.81 5.60 -5.31
CA ASP A 121 27.28 5.94 -3.99
C ASP A 121 26.05 5.09 -3.60
N GLY A 122 25.58 4.21 -4.50
CA GLY A 122 24.43 3.33 -4.27
C GLY A 122 23.09 4.07 -4.33
N LEU A 123 23.08 5.33 -4.76
CA LEU A 123 21.87 6.15 -4.80
C LEU A 123 20.90 5.63 -5.87
N LYS A 124 21.40 5.24 -7.04
CA LYS A 124 20.54 4.68 -8.10
C LYS A 124 19.94 3.35 -7.65
N LEU A 125 20.75 2.51 -7.01
CA LEU A 125 20.30 1.23 -6.46
C LEU A 125 19.16 1.44 -5.45
N PHE A 126 19.35 2.33 -4.47
CA PHE A 126 18.33 2.64 -3.47
C PHE A 126 17.01 3.12 -4.12
N GLN A 127 17.09 4.08 -5.04
CA GLN A 127 15.91 4.63 -5.72
C GLN A 127 15.20 3.57 -6.58
N LEU A 128 15.97 2.73 -7.27
CA LEU A 128 15.44 1.65 -8.10
C LEU A 128 14.72 0.61 -7.25
N CYS A 129 15.34 0.15 -6.15
CA CYS A 129 14.72 -0.78 -5.21
C CYS A 129 13.43 -0.21 -4.61
N GLY A 130 13.40 1.08 -4.25
CA GLY A 130 12.19 1.76 -3.79
C GLY A 130 11.06 1.72 -4.83
N ARG A 131 11.38 1.98 -6.09
CA ARG A 131 10.39 1.99 -7.19
C ARG A 131 9.92 0.59 -7.58
N ILE A 132 10.80 -0.41 -7.53
CA ILE A 132 10.42 -1.81 -7.72
C ILE A 132 9.53 -2.27 -6.57
N GLY A 133 9.88 -1.94 -5.33
CA GLY A 133 9.06 -2.25 -4.15
C GLY A 133 7.65 -1.67 -4.25
N ASP A 134 7.53 -0.40 -4.67
CA ASP A 134 6.23 0.24 -4.95
C ASP A 134 5.41 -0.48 -6.03
N THR A 135 6.08 -1.03 -7.04
CA THR A 135 5.42 -1.73 -8.13
C THR A 135 4.93 -3.11 -7.69
N PHE A 136 5.73 -3.81 -6.88
CA PHE A 136 5.37 -5.11 -6.31
C PHE A 136 4.22 -4.99 -5.31
N ASP A 137 4.22 -3.96 -4.45
CA ASP A 137 3.08 -3.64 -3.57
C ASP A 137 1.79 -3.40 -4.37
N GLN A 138 1.88 -2.71 -5.52
CA GLN A 138 0.71 -2.56 -6.40
C GLN A 138 0.27 -3.88 -7.03
N TYR A 139 1.17 -4.81 -7.34
CA TYR A 139 0.78 -6.11 -7.89
C TYR A 139 0.01 -6.96 -6.88
N THR A 140 0.37 -6.93 -5.60
CA THR A 140 -0.36 -7.69 -4.56
C THR A 140 -1.82 -7.23 -4.45
N LEU A 141 -2.08 -5.94 -4.66
CA LEU A 141 -3.42 -5.35 -4.58
C LEU A 141 -4.22 -5.45 -5.87
N PHE A 142 -3.58 -5.18 -7.03
CA PHE A 142 -4.30 -5.00 -8.29
C PHE A 142 -4.12 -6.15 -9.28
N ARG A 143 -3.10 -7.00 -9.10
CA ARG A 143 -2.76 -8.10 -10.02
C ARG A 143 -2.36 -9.38 -9.29
N PRO A 144 -3.15 -9.87 -8.31
CA PRO A 144 -2.79 -11.08 -7.56
C PRO A 144 -2.65 -12.32 -8.45
N ASP A 145 -3.47 -12.43 -9.51
CA ASP A 145 -3.40 -13.54 -10.46
C ASP A 145 -2.06 -13.61 -11.21
N LEU A 146 -1.43 -12.45 -11.45
CA LEU A 146 -0.12 -12.38 -12.10
C LEU A 146 0.97 -12.95 -11.19
N LEU A 147 0.95 -12.58 -9.91
CA LEU A 147 1.91 -13.07 -8.92
C LEU A 147 1.75 -14.58 -8.71
N ALA A 148 0.51 -15.06 -8.61
CA ALA A 148 0.22 -16.49 -8.51
C ALA A 148 0.72 -17.26 -9.75
N ALA A 149 0.62 -16.69 -10.95
CA ALA A 149 1.15 -17.29 -12.16
C ALA A 149 2.69 -17.37 -12.15
N TRP A 150 3.37 -16.35 -11.63
CA TRP A 150 4.82 -16.37 -11.45
C TRP A 150 5.27 -17.44 -10.45
N GLU A 151 4.57 -17.54 -9.32
CA GLU A 151 4.84 -18.55 -8.27
C GLU A 151 4.55 -19.99 -8.73
N ALA A 152 3.65 -20.17 -9.69
CA ALA A 152 3.36 -21.47 -10.29
C ALA A 152 4.46 -21.96 -11.27
N GLY A 153 5.44 -21.11 -11.65
CA GLY A 153 6.64 -21.53 -12.39
C GLY A 153 6.45 -21.77 -13.89
N GLY A 154 5.83 -20.83 -14.62
CA GLY A 154 5.73 -20.88 -16.09
C GLY A 154 7.02 -20.53 -16.84
N ASP A 155 7.19 -21.00 -18.09
CA ASP A 155 8.42 -20.81 -18.89
C ASP A 155 8.79 -19.33 -19.18
N ASP A 156 7.81 -18.42 -19.21
CA ASP A 156 8.06 -16.97 -19.42
C ASP A 156 8.73 -16.28 -18.20
N VAL A 157 8.71 -16.91 -17.02
CA VAL A 157 9.30 -16.40 -15.76
C VAL A 157 10.82 -16.29 -15.87
N ALA A 158 11.46 -17.14 -16.68
CA ALA A 158 12.92 -17.18 -16.81
C ALA A 158 13.50 -16.14 -17.78
N GLN A 159 12.66 -15.42 -18.54
CA GLN A 159 13.12 -14.46 -19.55
C GLN A 159 13.02 -13.00 -19.11
N ASP A 160 12.35 -12.73 -17.99
CA ASP A 160 12.13 -11.37 -17.47
C ASP A 160 12.63 -11.26 -16.02
N TRP A 161 13.24 -10.12 -15.68
CA TRP A 161 13.81 -9.88 -14.35
C TRP A 161 12.74 -9.72 -13.27
N GLN A 162 11.55 -9.24 -13.62
CA GLN A 162 10.48 -9.01 -12.63
C GLN A 162 10.02 -10.29 -11.93
N PRO A 163 9.58 -11.34 -12.66
CA PRO A 163 9.20 -12.61 -12.04
C PRO A 163 10.35 -13.25 -11.27
N GLU A 164 11.56 -13.23 -11.81
CA GLU A 164 12.74 -13.81 -11.16
C GLU A 164 13.09 -13.09 -9.84
N LEU A 165 13.00 -11.76 -9.82
CA LEU A 165 13.22 -10.94 -8.63
C LEU A 165 12.10 -11.13 -7.61
N TRP A 166 10.84 -11.27 -8.04
CA TRP A 166 9.71 -11.58 -7.16
C TRP A 166 9.91 -12.92 -6.46
N LEU A 167 10.26 -13.98 -7.20
CA LEU A 167 10.50 -15.30 -6.63
C LEU A 167 11.68 -15.30 -5.64
N ALA A 168 12.75 -14.55 -5.94
CA ALA A 168 13.87 -14.37 -5.02
C ALA A 168 13.45 -13.66 -3.72
N LEU A 169 12.56 -12.67 -3.82
CA LEU A 169 12.00 -11.95 -2.69
C LEU A 169 11.12 -12.86 -1.81
N VAL A 170 10.24 -13.66 -2.42
CA VAL A 170 9.39 -14.64 -1.71
C VAL A 170 10.24 -15.73 -1.04
N ALA A 171 11.31 -16.19 -1.69
CA ALA A 171 12.25 -17.14 -1.10
C ALA A 171 13.01 -16.56 0.10
N GLU A 172 13.36 -15.27 0.08
CA GLU A 172 13.94 -14.61 1.25
C GLU A 172 12.93 -14.48 2.40
N SER A 173 11.68 -14.13 2.10
CA SER A 173 10.66 -13.89 3.13
C SER A 173 10.21 -15.18 3.81
N THR A 174 10.07 -16.28 3.06
CA THR A 174 9.76 -17.62 3.59
C THR A 174 10.94 -18.24 4.35
N GLY A 175 12.17 -17.89 4.01
CA GLY A 175 13.39 -18.41 4.64
C GLY A 175 13.75 -17.83 6.02
N LYS A 176 13.09 -16.77 6.50
CA LYS A 176 13.35 -16.15 7.80
C LYS A 176 12.44 -16.71 8.91
N HIS A 177 12.55 -18.01 9.15
CA HIS A 177 12.35 -18.59 10.48
C HIS A 177 13.67 -18.46 11.25
N ARG A 178 13.82 -17.39 12.04
CA ARG A 178 14.88 -17.33 13.05
C ARG A 178 14.35 -16.74 14.35
N GLY A 179 14.15 -17.65 15.30
CA GLY A 179 14.35 -17.44 16.74
C GLY A 179 13.25 -16.68 17.45
#